data_AF-A0A7Y6EU19-F1
#
_entry.id   AF-A0A7Y6EU19-F1
#
_cell.length_a   1.000
_cell.length_b   1.000
_cell.length_c   1.000
_cell.angle_alpha   90.00
_cell.angle_beta   90.00
_cell.angle_gamma   90.00
#
_symmetry.space_group_name_H-M   'P 1'
#
loop_
_entity.id
_entity.type
_entity.pdbx_description
1 polymer ?
#
loop_
_entity_poly.entity_id
_entity_poly.type
_entity_poly.pdbx_seq_one_letter_code
_entity_poly.pdbx_strand_id
1 'polypeptide(L)'
;MIKFVMINKKNSSIFDFHSYTEGIMEKVKSDLNSNSLEFYSNKETIRKCTFEYKQTDFLVTFTVAATHETVQLKVDVVLPSNDSSNLELHDLKIKIKDSMIADWEQCVWLEDTQSELFAEELYKKVHSVENSLRRLINSIMFFKLGGDWWDRYMPYDLINKYNQRSDQYRRRTPSFDNIHTNLMSIDTGDLIRILNYKTYKLKRNNIFREPDEIEMNLFEGFAEPLNALTRDEKEKLFLFQGIMNSIFFNTKSIEKLHPNLLEKLEEQMEVDKDFWEDYFPPWFSCDSRKFSGLWSEFTTDRNHVAHNKLIDLKLRDKFNKSMSELQKLITEAEKKFEKYTETEVASYLEETRFEAEVRERQQADDWKDYIEEATGIRILEESDIIEEFQENLTASFDNLKDMFYYRSDLEFLYNEPTLNEESIIYTIEHNVTRDDIQVFVLPDIDSSAGATSTVTLRVITKDKEEMFDIYYTNGEAEYNEEQTNYMPLVHDHWEVTSGLSKMEKFISSLVSSDFPEITEDEIASVACRHCGSYSVYYLSDEESDGESTLRYSMGECLNCGKVNTLGFCLRCDKTLNQEEDGLCDSCEAYIDAQ
;
A
#
# COMPACT_ATOMS: atom_id res chain seq x y z
N MET A 1 -46.45 10.84 20.06
CA MET A 1 -47.42 10.77 21.17
C MET A 1 -46.75 11.15 22.48
N ILE A 2 -47.42 11.94 23.31
CA ILE A 2 -46.97 12.34 24.63
C ILE A 2 -48.05 11.96 25.65
N LYS A 3 -47.66 11.36 26.78
CA LYS A 3 -48.55 11.01 27.87
C LYS A 3 -47.93 11.37 29.22
N PHE A 4 -48.65 12.13 30.02
CA PHE A 4 -48.27 12.39 31.41
C PHE A 4 -49.50 12.46 32.32
N VAL A 5 -49.28 12.23 33.61
CA VAL A 5 -50.31 12.20 34.64
C VAL A 5 -49.94 13.17 35.75
N MET A 6 -50.89 14.03 36.10
CA MET A 6 -50.83 14.86 37.28
C MET A 6 -51.57 14.16 38.42
N ILE A 7 -50.92 14.04 39.58
CA ILE A 7 -51.43 13.29 40.73
C ILE A 7 -51.61 14.25 41.91
N ASN A 8 -52.76 14.13 42.58
CA ASN A 8 -53.17 14.88 43.77
C ASN A 8 -53.19 16.40 43.57
N LYS A 9 -54.38 16.97 43.44
CA LYS A 9 -54.56 18.41 43.40
C LYS A 9 -54.33 19.02 44.79
N LYS A 10 -53.45 20.03 44.90
CA LYS A 10 -53.03 20.64 46.17
C LYS A 10 -54.15 21.34 46.95
N ASN A 11 -55.18 21.83 46.25
CA ASN A 11 -56.32 22.52 46.85
C ASN A 11 -57.59 21.68 46.72
N SER A 12 -58.15 21.28 47.87
CA SER A 12 -59.34 20.40 48.02
C SER A 12 -60.69 21.05 47.67
N SER A 13 -60.72 22.20 46.98
CA SER A 13 -61.98 22.75 46.49
C SER A 13 -62.51 21.89 45.34
N ILE A 14 -63.85 21.84 45.22
CA ILE A 14 -64.59 21.07 44.20
C ILE A 14 -63.87 21.17 42.85
N PHE A 15 -63.34 20.05 42.37
CA PHE A 15 -62.61 19.99 41.11
C PHE A 15 -63.61 20.00 39.96
N ASP A 16 -63.89 21.19 39.43
CA ASP A 16 -64.62 21.31 38.18
C ASP A 16 -63.70 21.00 37.00
N PHE A 17 -63.80 19.77 36.51
CA PHE A 17 -63.03 19.27 35.38
C PHE A 17 -63.24 20.13 34.11
N HIS A 18 -64.44 20.66 33.88
CA HIS A 18 -64.72 21.43 32.67
C HIS A 18 -64.07 22.82 32.74
N SER A 19 -64.36 23.58 33.79
CA SER A 19 -63.78 24.92 33.94
C SER A 19 -62.25 24.88 34.04
N TYR A 20 -61.68 23.82 34.63
CA TYR A 20 -60.24 23.67 34.79
C TYR A 20 -59.50 23.43 33.46
N THR A 21 -59.91 22.43 32.66
CA THR A 21 -59.19 22.14 31.40
C THR A 21 -59.40 23.23 30.35
N GLU A 22 -60.54 23.92 30.37
CA GLU A 22 -60.78 25.10 29.52
C GLU A 22 -59.86 26.26 29.92
N GLY A 23 -59.77 26.56 31.22
CA GLY A 23 -58.86 27.58 31.73
C GLY A 23 -57.38 27.31 31.44
N ILE A 24 -56.95 26.04 31.45
CA ILE A 24 -55.59 25.67 31.05
C ILE A 24 -55.37 25.92 29.57
N MET A 25 -56.25 25.42 28.71
CA MET A 25 -56.05 25.52 27.26
C MET A 25 -56.16 26.96 26.76
N GLU A 26 -56.99 27.81 27.38
CA GLU A 26 -57.01 29.25 27.08
C GLU A 26 -55.73 29.98 27.51
N LYS A 27 -55.15 29.63 28.68
CA LYS A 27 -53.82 30.13 29.07
C LYS A 27 -52.76 29.70 28.07
N VAL A 28 -52.75 28.43 27.67
CA VAL A 28 -51.80 27.88 26.69
C VAL A 28 -51.97 28.57 25.33
N LYS A 29 -53.21 28.84 24.90
CA LYS A 29 -53.51 29.59 23.66
C LYS A 29 -52.96 31.02 23.71
N SER A 30 -53.16 31.72 24.83
CA SER A 30 -52.63 33.07 25.06
C SER A 30 -51.10 33.07 25.06
N ASP A 31 -50.48 32.10 25.73
CA ASP A 31 -49.03 32.00 25.86
C ASP A 31 -48.33 31.65 24.53
N LEU A 32 -48.97 30.84 23.69
CA LEU A 32 -48.41 30.38 22.42
C LEU A 32 -48.89 31.20 21.20
N ASN A 33 -49.71 32.23 21.38
CA ASN A 33 -50.31 33.03 20.30
C ASN A 33 -50.96 32.14 19.20
N SER A 34 -51.78 31.17 19.60
CA SER A 34 -52.44 30.22 18.71
C SER A 34 -53.70 30.78 18.04
N ASN A 35 -53.98 30.31 16.81
CA ASN A 35 -55.09 30.78 15.97
C ASN A 35 -56.43 30.12 16.32
N SER A 36 -56.44 28.86 16.77
CA SER A 36 -57.67 28.11 17.00
C SER A 36 -57.55 27.06 18.12
N LEU A 37 -58.63 26.95 18.91
CA LEU A 37 -58.83 25.97 19.98
C LEU A 37 -60.29 25.54 19.93
N GLU A 38 -60.54 24.25 19.68
CA GLU A 38 -61.90 23.71 19.59
C GLU A 38 -62.05 22.46 20.47
N PHE A 39 -63.06 22.44 21.34
CA PHE A 39 -63.44 21.25 22.13
C PHE A 39 -64.59 20.51 21.44
N TYR A 40 -64.45 19.20 21.22
CA TYR A 40 -65.41 18.42 20.42
C TYR A 40 -65.94 17.15 21.10
N SER A 41 -65.49 16.81 22.31
CA SER A 41 -66.04 15.70 23.09
C SER A 41 -66.10 16.04 24.57
N ASN A 42 -67.32 16.03 25.14
CA ASN A 42 -67.63 16.36 26.53
C ASN A 42 -68.29 15.17 27.24
N LYS A 43 -67.52 14.12 27.55
CA LYS A 43 -67.97 13.09 28.50
C LYS A 43 -67.63 13.55 29.92
N GLU A 44 -68.37 13.11 30.94
CA GLU A 44 -68.11 13.48 32.35
C GLU A 44 -66.66 13.22 32.79
N THR A 45 -65.98 12.23 32.18
CA THR A 45 -64.63 11.80 32.55
C THR A 45 -63.55 12.05 31.50
N ILE A 46 -63.93 12.40 30.26
CA ILE A 46 -62.98 12.57 29.13
C ILE A 46 -63.35 13.83 28.36
N ARG A 47 -62.36 14.72 28.17
CA ARG A 47 -62.46 15.89 27.29
C ARG A 47 -61.39 15.85 26.22
N LYS A 48 -61.77 16.20 25.00
CA LYS A 48 -60.85 16.29 23.86
C LYS A 48 -60.91 17.66 23.22
N CYS A 49 -59.75 18.22 22.89
CA CYS A 49 -59.63 19.42 22.07
C CYS A 49 -58.63 19.26 20.94
N THR A 50 -58.87 20.04 19.89
CA THR A 50 -57.92 20.29 18.82
C THR A 50 -57.29 21.66 19.07
N PHE A 51 -55.97 21.73 19.00
CA PHE A 51 -55.19 22.95 19.20
C PHE A 51 -54.31 23.18 17.98
N GLU A 52 -54.53 24.27 17.26
CA GLU A 52 -53.71 24.62 16.09
C GLU A 52 -52.57 25.53 16.54
N TYR A 53 -51.33 25.14 16.24
CA TYR A 53 -50.17 25.98 16.51
C TYR A 53 -49.22 25.94 15.33
N LYS A 54 -48.90 27.13 14.77
CA LYS A 54 -48.05 27.32 13.58
C LYS A 54 -48.34 26.32 12.44
N GLN A 55 -49.59 26.27 11.98
CA GLN A 55 -50.05 25.39 10.88
C GLN A 55 -50.00 23.88 11.19
N THR A 56 -49.87 23.50 12.46
CA THR A 56 -49.90 22.11 12.91
C THR A 56 -51.07 21.90 13.87
N ASP A 57 -51.92 20.91 13.58
CA ASP A 57 -53.05 20.55 14.44
C ASP A 57 -52.63 19.49 15.46
N PHE A 58 -52.85 19.77 16.74
CA PHE A 58 -52.58 18.87 17.85
C PHE A 58 -53.86 18.37 18.48
N LEU A 59 -53.91 17.08 18.80
CA LEU A 59 -55.01 16.47 19.52
C LEU A 59 -54.65 16.32 20.99
N VAL A 60 -55.33 17.05 21.88
CA VAL A 60 -55.13 16.94 23.32
C VAL A 60 -56.33 16.25 23.94
N THR A 61 -56.10 15.18 24.68
CA THR A 61 -57.11 14.42 25.41
C THR A 61 -56.82 14.48 26.90
N PHE A 62 -57.79 14.99 27.66
CA PHE A 62 -57.80 15.01 29.11
C PHE A 62 -58.68 13.88 29.62
N THR A 63 -58.18 13.08 30.55
CA THR A 63 -58.95 12.04 31.24
C THR A 63 -58.81 12.23 32.74
N VAL A 64 -59.93 12.44 33.43
CA VAL A 64 -59.96 12.54 34.89
C VAL A 64 -60.29 11.19 35.50
N ALA A 65 -59.49 10.79 36.49
CA ALA A 65 -59.76 9.66 37.37
C ALA A 65 -59.78 10.18 38.82
N ALA A 66 -60.97 10.26 39.41
CA ALA A 66 -61.14 10.68 40.80
C ALA A 66 -61.58 9.48 41.65
N THR A 67 -60.83 9.18 42.71
CA THR A 67 -61.23 8.28 43.79
C THR A 67 -61.70 9.09 44.99
N HIS A 68 -62.22 8.44 46.05
CA HIS A 68 -62.66 9.11 47.26
C HIS A 68 -61.56 9.93 47.98
N GLU A 69 -60.29 9.67 47.69
CA GLU A 69 -59.14 10.30 48.37
C GLU A 69 -58.19 11.04 47.42
N THR A 70 -58.17 10.71 46.12
CA THR A 70 -57.19 11.28 45.17
C THR A 70 -57.83 11.64 43.83
N VAL A 71 -57.48 12.81 43.30
CA VAL A 71 -57.79 13.19 41.92
C VAL A 71 -56.53 13.00 41.08
N GLN A 72 -56.68 12.39 39.91
CA GLN A 72 -55.64 12.23 38.91
C GLN A 72 -56.14 12.77 37.57
N LEU A 73 -55.28 13.50 36.87
CA LEU A 73 -55.56 14.04 35.55
C LEU A 73 -54.50 13.56 34.58
N LYS A 74 -54.92 12.68 33.66
CA LYS A 74 -54.10 12.18 32.57
C LYS A 74 -54.27 13.10 31.36
N VAL A 75 -53.15 13.44 30.73
CA VAL A 75 -53.08 14.27 29.52
C VAL A 75 -52.36 13.47 28.44
N ASP A 76 -53.04 13.28 27.31
CA ASP A 76 -52.49 12.67 26.11
C ASP A 76 -52.42 13.74 25.01
N VAL A 77 -51.23 14.01 24.47
CA VAL A 77 -51.02 14.92 23.32
C VAL A 77 -50.57 14.08 22.12
N VAL A 78 -51.38 14.10 21.06
CA VAL A 78 -51.15 13.33 19.84
C VAL A 78 -50.99 14.28 18.68
N LEU A 79 -49.91 14.11 17.93
CA LEU A 79 -49.73 14.73 16.63
C LEU A 79 -50.33 13.78 15.57
N PRO A 80 -51.24 14.23 14.69
CA PRO A 80 -51.82 13.41 13.63
C PRO A 80 -50.82 13.01 12.54
N SER A 81 -49.76 13.80 12.35
CA SER A 81 -48.66 13.50 11.44
C SER A 81 -47.57 12.66 12.15
N ASN A 82 -46.86 11.83 11.39
CA ASN A 82 -45.75 11.01 11.90
C ASN A 82 -44.47 11.81 12.20
N ASP A 83 -44.47 13.14 12.01
CA ASP A 83 -43.28 13.98 12.20
C ASP A 83 -43.09 14.35 13.67
N SER A 84 -42.44 13.44 14.37
CA SER A 84 -42.23 13.47 15.81
C SER A 84 -41.02 14.31 16.23
N SER A 85 -40.32 14.91 15.25
CA SER A 85 -39.24 15.90 15.43
C SER A 85 -39.73 17.34 15.58
N ASN A 86 -41.04 17.54 15.46
CA ASN A 86 -41.70 18.84 15.42
C ASN A 86 -41.43 19.69 16.69
N LEU A 87 -40.85 20.88 16.52
CA LEU A 87 -40.47 21.80 17.59
C LEU A 87 -41.71 22.29 18.36
N GLU A 88 -42.82 22.46 17.65
CA GLU A 88 -44.10 22.91 18.18
C GLU A 88 -44.71 21.91 19.18
N LEU A 89 -44.47 20.60 19.00
CA LEU A 89 -44.85 19.57 19.98
C LEU A 89 -44.12 19.76 21.32
N HIS A 90 -42.85 20.18 21.28
CA HIS A 90 -42.06 20.44 22.47
C HIS A 90 -42.61 21.64 23.25
N ASP A 91 -42.87 22.75 22.56
CA ASP A 91 -43.40 23.95 23.17
C ASP A 91 -44.77 23.69 23.81
N LEU A 92 -45.65 22.98 23.10
CA LEU A 92 -47.00 22.65 23.58
C LEU A 92 -46.97 21.77 24.83
N LYS A 93 -46.22 20.65 24.81
CA LYS A 93 -46.21 19.71 25.95
C LYS A 93 -45.65 20.35 27.22
N ILE A 94 -44.61 21.18 27.09
CA ILE A 94 -43.99 21.88 28.22
C ILE A 94 -44.94 22.94 28.77
N LYS A 95 -45.60 23.73 27.91
CA LYS A 95 -46.56 24.76 28.35
C LYS A 95 -47.78 24.20 29.05
N ILE A 96 -48.36 23.09 28.56
CA ILE A 96 -49.46 22.41 29.25
C ILE A 96 -48.99 21.94 30.63
N LYS A 97 -47.83 21.28 30.71
CA LYS A 97 -47.26 20.80 31.98
C LYS A 97 -46.97 21.95 32.97
N ASP A 98 -46.34 23.04 32.51
CA ASP A 98 -46.02 24.20 33.34
C ASP A 98 -47.26 24.93 33.86
N SER A 99 -48.33 24.99 33.04
CA SER A 99 -49.62 25.56 33.45
C SER A 99 -50.29 24.76 34.57
N MET A 100 -49.97 23.47 34.69
CA MET A 100 -50.56 22.55 35.65
C MET A 100 -49.70 22.37 36.91
N ILE A 101 -48.37 22.39 36.81
CA ILE A 101 -47.48 21.98 37.92
C ILE A 101 -47.69 22.75 39.24
N ALA A 102 -48.18 24.00 39.16
CA ALA A 102 -48.50 24.80 40.34
C ALA A 102 -49.65 24.20 41.16
N ASP A 103 -50.65 23.60 40.51
CA ASP A 103 -51.90 23.13 41.12
C ASP A 103 -51.83 21.68 41.62
N TRP A 104 -50.81 20.92 41.22
CA TRP A 104 -50.69 19.46 41.47
C TRP A 104 -49.44 19.12 42.27
N GLU A 105 -49.49 18.05 43.08
CA GLU A 105 -48.37 17.60 43.92
C GLU A 105 -47.28 16.90 43.10
N GLN A 106 -47.68 16.04 42.17
CA GLN A 106 -46.75 15.23 41.38
C GLN A 106 -47.11 15.24 39.89
N CYS A 107 -46.08 15.14 39.04
CA CYS A 107 -46.20 14.97 37.60
C CYS A 107 -45.37 13.76 37.18
N VAL A 108 -46.03 12.76 36.59
CA VAL A 108 -45.41 11.53 36.12
C VAL A 108 -45.50 11.48 34.60
N TRP A 109 -44.35 11.47 33.93
CA TRP A 109 -44.25 11.23 32.49
C TRP A 109 -44.36 9.73 32.22
N LEU A 110 -45.30 9.33 31.36
CA LEU A 110 -45.53 7.93 31.01
C LEU A 110 -44.92 7.57 29.66
N GLU A 111 -45.05 8.47 28.68
CA GLU A 111 -44.57 8.24 27.31
C GLU A 111 -44.21 9.58 26.68
N ASP A 112 -43.03 9.66 26.07
CA ASP A 112 -42.58 10.84 25.33
C ASP A 112 -41.83 10.40 24.08
N THR A 113 -42.58 10.13 23.02
CA THR A 113 -42.00 9.71 21.73
C THR A 113 -40.97 10.71 21.17
N GLN A 114 -41.07 12.00 21.51
CA GLN A 114 -40.10 12.99 21.06
C GLN A 114 -38.78 12.84 21.83
N SER A 115 -38.85 12.63 23.15
CA SER A 115 -37.67 12.31 23.97
C SER A 115 -37.03 10.99 23.55
N GLU A 116 -37.82 10.00 23.15
CA GLU A 116 -37.31 8.71 22.64
C GLU A 116 -36.52 8.90 21.35
N LEU A 117 -37.02 9.70 20.39
CA LEU A 117 -36.30 10.00 19.15
C LEU A 117 -34.99 10.75 19.41
N PHE A 118 -35.00 11.72 20.32
CA PHE A 118 -33.76 12.39 20.73
C PHE A 118 -32.76 11.41 21.31
N ALA A 119 -33.22 10.45 22.13
CA ALA A 119 -32.36 9.40 22.66
C ALA A 119 -31.80 8.51 21.55
N GLU A 120 -32.60 8.09 20.58
CA GLU A 120 -32.15 7.29 19.43
C GLU A 120 -31.09 8.01 18.57
N GLU A 121 -31.31 9.29 18.26
CA GLU A 121 -30.35 10.12 17.53
C GLU A 121 -29.02 10.23 18.26
N LEU A 122 -29.07 10.50 19.56
CA LEU A 122 -27.88 10.64 20.40
C LEU A 122 -27.18 9.30 20.63
N TYR A 123 -27.93 8.20 20.69
CA TYR A 123 -27.38 6.86 20.86
C TYR A 123 -26.48 6.47 19.69
N LYS A 124 -26.87 6.82 18.45
CA LYS A 124 -26.02 6.64 17.26
C LYS A 124 -24.69 7.40 17.39
N LYS A 125 -24.72 8.62 17.93
CA LYS A 125 -23.52 9.45 18.14
C LYS A 125 -22.63 8.90 19.25
N VAL A 126 -23.21 8.43 20.35
CA VAL A 126 -22.48 7.73 21.43
C VAL A 126 -21.67 6.58 20.84
N HIS A 127 -22.32 5.70 20.07
CA HIS A 127 -21.66 4.56 19.44
C HIS A 127 -20.54 4.98 18.50
N SER A 128 -20.75 6.03 17.70
CA SER A 128 -19.72 6.58 16.83
C SER A 128 -18.49 7.03 17.62
N VAL A 129 -18.67 7.83 18.67
CA VAL A 129 -17.58 8.39 19.48
C VAL A 129 -16.79 7.27 20.18
N GLU A 130 -17.48 6.33 20.83
CA GLU A 130 -16.84 5.22 21.56
C GLU A 130 -16.03 4.32 20.62
N ASN A 131 -16.62 3.94 19.47
CA ASN A 131 -15.94 3.07 18.52
C ASN A 131 -14.77 3.78 17.83
N SER A 132 -14.89 5.07 17.55
CA SER A 132 -13.78 5.85 16.96
C SER A 132 -12.60 5.90 17.93
N LEU A 133 -12.82 6.19 19.22
CA LEU A 133 -11.72 6.21 20.18
C LEU A 133 -11.07 4.83 20.33
N ARG A 134 -11.89 3.77 20.40
CA ARG A 134 -11.41 2.39 20.50
C ARG A 134 -10.55 2.00 19.30
N ARG A 135 -10.99 2.35 18.08
CA ARG A 135 -10.23 2.11 16.85
C ARG A 135 -8.90 2.86 16.88
N LEU A 136 -8.92 4.15 17.21
CA LEU A 136 -7.72 4.97 17.30
C LEU A 136 -6.69 4.41 18.31
N ILE A 137 -7.14 4.05 19.52
CA ILE A 137 -6.26 3.43 20.53
C ILE A 137 -5.65 2.14 19.99
N ASN A 138 -6.46 1.26 19.39
CA ASN A 138 -5.98 0.01 18.82
C ASN A 138 -4.94 0.26 17.72
N SER A 139 -5.21 1.16 16.78
CA SER A 139 -4.32 1.41 15.64
C SER A 139 -2.97 1.96 16.11
N ILE A 140 -2.99 2.94 17.01
CA ILE A 140 -1.75 3.55 17.55
C ILE A 140 -0.96 2.52 18.36
N MET A 141 -1.62 1.81 19.27
CA MET A 141 -0.95 0.86 20.16
C MET A 141 -0.40 -0.34 19.39
N PHE A 142 -1.16 -0.88 18.43
CA PHE A 142 -0.70 -1.95 17.57
C PHE A 142 0.57 -1.54 16.81
N PHE A 143 0.58 -0.32 16.27
CA PHE A 143 1.73 0.20 15.53
C PHE A 143 2.95 0.47 16.41
N LYS A 144 2.77 1.06 17.62
CA LYS A 144 3.89 1.47 18.48
C LYS A 144 4.39 0.37 19.41
N LEU A 145 3.53 -0.56 19.84
CA LEU A 145 3.83 -1.57 20.85
C LEU A 145 3.74 -3.02 20.33
N GLY A 146 3.25 -3.24 19.11
CA GLY A 146 3.07 -4.56 18.51
C GLY A 146 1.71 -5.19 18.79
N GLY A 147 1.45 -6.36 18.22
CA GLY A 147 0.14 -7.04 18.28
C GLY A 147 -0.25 -7.59 19.65
N ASP A 148 0.73 -7.86 20.52
CA ASP A 148 0.56 -8.42 21.87
C ASP A 148 0.49 -7.35 22.98
N TRP A 149 0.39 -6.07 22.60
CA TRP A 149 0.45 -4.95 23.55
C TRP A 149 -0.59 -5.06 24.68
N TRP A 150 -1.78 -5.61 24.37
CA TRP A 150 -2.85 -5.77 25.35
C TRP A 150 -2.41 -6.69 26.50
N ASP A 151 -1.90 -7.88 26.19
CA ASP A 151 -1.51 -8.87 27.20
C ASP A 151 -0.22 -8.49 27.92
N ARG A 152 0.66 -7.75 27.24
CA ARG A 152 1.98 -7.38 27.78
C ARG A 152 1.95 -6.18 28.71
N TYR A 153 1.11 -5.18 28.43
CA TYR A 153 1.15 -3.90 29.16
C TYR A 153 -0.08 -3.63 30.02
N MET A 154 -1.26 -4.12 29.66
CA MET A 154 -2.48 -3.74 30.39
C MET A 154 -2.53 -4.29 31.82
N PRO A 155 -3.21 -3.58 32.75
CA PRO A 155 -3.43 -4.08 34.10
C PRO A 155 -4.10 -5.46 34.13
N TYR A 156 -3.64 -6.33 35.03
CA TYR A 156 -4.21 -7.66 35.21
C TYR A 156 -5.70 -7.66 35.54
N ASP A 157 -6.20 -6.69 36.30
CA ASP A 157 -7.63 -6.55 36.61
C ASP A 157 -8.45 -6.23 35.36
N LEU A 158 -7.92 -5.39 34.48
CA LEU A 158 -8.55 -5.05 33.21
C LEU A 158 -8.58 -6.26 32.26
N ILE A 159 -7.44 -6.94 32.10
CA ILE A 159 -7.32 -8.16 31.28
C ILE A 159 -8.32 -9.22 31.76
N ASN A 160 -8.36 -9.49 33.07
CA ASN A 160 -9.26 -10.50 33.65
C ASN A 160 -10.74 -10.15 33.46
N LYS A 161 -11.10 -8.87 33.65
CA LYS A 161 -12.48 -8.38 33.44
C LYS A 161 -12.96 -8.67 32.02
N TYR A 162 -12.11 -8.45 31.01
CA TYR A 162 -12.48 -8.62 29.60
C TYR A 162 -12.33 -10.05 29.10
N ASN A 163 -11.38 -10.82 29.61
CA ASN A 163 -11.29 -12.25 29.33
C ASN A 163 -12.58 -12.98 29.75
N GLN A 164 -13.12 -12.69 30.94
CA GLN A 164 -14.40 -13.27 31.39
C GLN A 164 -15.59 -12.92 30.48
N ARG A 165 -15.58 -11.74 29.84
CA ARG A 165 -16.64 -11.28 28.94
C ARG A 165 -16.47 -11.81 27.51
N SER A 166 -15.24 -12.03 27.08
CA SER A 166 -14.89 -12.49 25.72
C SER A 166 -15.53 -13.85 25.40
N ASP A 167 -15.49 -14.79 26.34
CA ASP A 167 -16.08 -16.13 26.19
C ASP A 167 -17.59 -16.08 25.96
N GLN A 168 -18.29 -15.15 26.61
CA GLN A 168 -19.72 -14.96 26.40
C GLN A 168 -20.03 -14.44 25.00
N TYR A 169 -19.15 -13.57 24.47
CA TYR A 169 -19.30 -12.98 23.13
C TYR A 169 -19.07 -14.05 22.04
N ARG A 170 -17.98 -14.80 22.16
CA ARG A 170 -17.63 -15.92 21.26
C ARG A 170 -18.75 -16.96 21.16
N ARG A 171 -19.33 -17.35 22.28
CA ARG A 171 -20.48 -18.29 22.33
C ARG A 171 -21.74 -17.76 21.64
N ARG A 172 -21.97 -16.44 21.68
CA ARG A 172 -23.16 -15.83 21.07
C ARG A 172 -23.01 -15.59 19.58
N THR A 173 -21.78 -15.44 19.09
CA THR A 173 -21.50 -15.15 17.69
C THR A 173 -20.37 -16.03 17.13
N PRO A 174 -20.65 -17.30 16.79
CA PRO A 174 -19.64 -18.27 16.33
C PRO A 174 -18.86 -17.82 15.08
N SER A 175 -19.46 -17.01 14.22
CA SER A 175 -18.80 -16.47 13.02
C SER A 175 -17.60 -15.59 13.32
N PHE A 176 -17.46 -15.09 14.56
CA PHE A 176 -16.36 -14.24 15.01
C PHE A 176 -15.55 -14.86 16.15
N ASP A 177 -15.57 -16.18 16.29
CA ASP A 177 -14.87 -16.90 17.38
C ASP A 177 -13.35 -16.65 17.36
N ASN A 178 -12.78 -16.53 16.15
CA ASN A 178 -11.34 -16.35 15.92
C ASN A 178 -10.86 -14.89 16.05
N ILE A 179 -11.65 -13.99 16.64
CA ILE A 179 -11.30 -12.57 16.79
C ILE A 179 -10.91 -12.26 18.24
N HIS A 180 -9.89 -11.41 18.41
CA HIS A 180 -9.59 -10.80 19.70
C HIS A 180 -10.65 -9.76 20.06
N THR A 181 -11.54 -10.10 21.00
CA THR A 181 -12.66 -9.23 21.41
C THR A 181 -12.29 -8.23 22.52
N ASN A 182 -11.03 -8.25 22.98
CA ASN A 182 -10.62 -7.57 24.21
C ASN A 182 -10.91 -6.07 24.15
N LEU A 183 -10.62 -5.39 23.02
CA LEU A 183 -10.99 -3.99 22.85
C LEU A 183 -12.47 -3.78 22.48
N MET A 184 -13.08 -4.69 21.73
CA MET A 184 -14.48 -4.57 21.26
C MET A 184 -15.51 -4.55 22.40
N SER A 185 -15.13 -5.04 23.57
CA SER A 185 -16.01 -5.12 24.73
C SER A 185 -15.76 -4.02 25.76
N ILE A 186 -14.81 -3.10 25.53
CA ILE A 186 -14.36 -2.15 26.55
C ILE A 186 -15.41 -1.07 26.82
N ASP A 187 -15.70 -0.89 28.11
CA ASP A 187 -16.57 0.14 28.62
C ASP A 187 -15.95 1.54 28.44
N THR A 188 -16.78 2.56 28.22
CA THR A 188 -16.37 3.97 28.00
C THR A 188 -15.40 4.48 29.06
N GLY A 189 -15.62 4.12 30.33
CA GLY A 189 -14.76 4.54 31.43
C GLY A 189 -13.39 3.84 31.45
N ASP A 190 -13.28 2.66 30.84
CA ASP A 190 -12.00 1.95 30.77
C ASP A 190 -11.14 2.46 29.60
N LEU A 191 -11.75 2.98 28.52
CA LEU A 191 -10.99 3.63 27.43
C LEU A 191 -10.12 4.78 27.94
N ILE A 192 -10.66 5.62 28.82
CA ILE A 192 -9.89 6.73 29.40
C ILE A 192 -8.85 6.25 30.44
N ARG A 193 -9.11 5.12 31.10
CA ARG A 193 -8.12 4.48 31.99
C ARG A 193 -6.92 3.97 31.20
N ILE A 194 -7.14 3.39 30.02
CA ILE A 194 -6.08 2.93 29.13
C ILE A 194 -5.24 4.11 28.63
N LEU A 195 -5.89 5.19 28.20
CA LEU A 195 -5.19 6.39 27.74
C LEU A 195 -4.28 7.00 28.81
N ASN A 196 -4.75 7.05 30.05
CA ASN A 196 -4.01 7.62 31.17
C ASN A 196 -3.16 6.59 31.93
N TYR A 197 -2.97 5.40 31.36
CA TYR A 197 -2.26 4.31 32.02
C TYR A 197 -0.75 4.55 32.04
N LYS A 198 -0.11 4.17 33.14
CA LYS A 198 1.34 4.26 33.30
C LYS A 198 1.89 2.92 33.76
N THR A 199 2.96 2.48 33.12
CA THR A 199 3.76 1.34 33.56
C THR A 199 4.93 1.83 34.39
N TYR A 200 5.42 0.99 35.29
CA TYR A 200 6.47 1.35 36.23
C TYR A 200 7.60 0.32 36.20
N LYS A 201 8.83 0.79 36.33
CA LYS A 201 10.03 -0.05 36.50
C LYS A 201 10.80 0.35 37.75
N LEU A 202 11.68 -0.53 38.21
CA LEU A 202 12.61 -0.22 39.29
C LEU A 202 13.59 0.87 38.85
N LYS A 203 13.75 1.90 39.69
CA LYS A 203 14.80 2.91 39.52
C LYS A 203 16.17 2.24 39.51
N ARG A 204 17.14 2.78 38.74
CA ARG A 204 18.53 2.28 38.80
C ARG A 204 19.11 2.31 40.23
N ASN A 205 18.81 3.37 40.99
CA ASN A 205 19.24 3.53 42.38
C ASN A 205 18.13 3.13 43.36
N ASN A 206 17.68 1.88 43.31
CA ASN A 206 16.67 1.35 44.23
C ASN A 206 17.32 0.58 45.39
N ILE A 207 16.56 0.41 46.48
CA ILE A 207 17.00 -0.31 47.69
C ILE A 207 17.13 -1.83 47.51
N PHE A 208 16.65 -2.39 46.40
CA PHE A 208 16.68 -3.82 46.07
C PHE A 208 17.85 -4.20 45.14
N ARG A 209 18.72 -3.26 44.78
CA ARG A 209 19.90 -3.55 43.96
C ARG A 209 20.88 -4.46 44.71
N GLU A 210 21.37 -5.49 44.03
CA GLU A 210 22.48 -6.29 44.54
C GLU A 210 23.78 -5.51 44.37
N PRO A 211 24.70 -5.53 45.36
CA PRO A 211 26.04 -5.01 45.14
C PRO A 211 26.70 -5.86 44.06
N ASP A 212 27.34 -5.23 43.06
CA ASP A 212 28.17 -5.96 42.11
C ASP A 212 29.15 -6.85 42.90
N GLU A 213 29.21 -8.14 42.57
CA GLU A 213 30.26 -9.04 43.06
C GLU A 213 31.60 -8.56 42.47
N ILE A 214 32.19 -7.54 43.05
CA ILE A 214 33.58 -7.17 42.76
C ILE A 214 34.42 -8.30 43.34
N GLU A 215 35.02 -9.11 42.46
CA GLU A 215 36.18 -9.94 42.77
C GLU A 215 37.09 -9.14 43.69
N MET A 216 37.31 -9.64 44.91
CA MET A 216 38.20 -9.03 45.88
C MET A 216 39.58 -8.82 45.25
N ASN A 217 39.83 -7.65 44.67
CA ASN A 217 41.17 -7.20 44.34
C ASN A 217 41.88 -6.99 45.67
N LEU A 218 42.74 -7.94 46.03
CA LEU A 218 43.52 -8.01 47.27
C LEU A 218 44.47 -6.81 47.51
N PHE A 219 44.42 -5.77 46.67
CA PHE A 219 45.41 -4.69 46.62
C PHE A 219 44.88 -3.25 46.66
N GLU A 220 43.57 -3.01 46.81
CA GLU A 220 43.05 -1.66 47.09
C GLU A 220 42.11 -1.69 48.30
N GLY A 221 42.70 -1.62 49.49
CA GLY A 221 41.96 -1.25 50.68
C GLY A 221 41.41 0.18 50.50
N PHE A 222 40.11 0.36 50.76
CA PHE A 222 39.37 1.63 50.84
C PHE A 222 38.58 2.12 49.60
N ALA A 223 38.35 1.31 48.56
CA ALA A 223 37.30 1.63 47.59
C ALA A 223 35.96 1.00 48.03
N GLU A 224 34.96 1.83 48.39
CA GLU A 224 33.58 1.34 48.56
C GLU A 224 33.07 0.79 47.21
N PRO A 225 32.31 -0.32 47.19
CA PRO A 225 31.76 -0.87 45.95
C PRO A 225 30.97 0.20 45.19
N LEU A 226 31.16 0.28 43.88
CA LEU A 226 30.55 1.31 43.02
C LEU A 226 29.00 1.35 43.15
N ASN A 227 28.39 0.25 43.60
CA ASN A 227 26.94 0.07 43.78
C ASN A 227 26.51 -0.17 45.25
N ALA A 228 27.35 0.16 46.25
CA ALA A 228 27.00 -0.04 47.66
C ALA A 228 25.81 0.83 48.11
N LEU A 229 24.85 0.20 48.83
CA LEU A 229 23.77 0.93 49.49
C LEU A 229 24.32 1.86 50.56
N THR A 230 23.88 3.12 50.52
CA THR A 230 24.12 4.12 51.57
C THR A 230 23.48 3.68 52.89
N ARG A 231 23.91 4.27 54.00
CA ARG A 231 23.34 3.98 55.33
C ARG A 231 21.83 4.20 55.39
N ASP A 232 21.34 5.28 54.78
CA ASP A 232 19.91 5.59 54.70
C ASP A 232 19.13 4.54 53.88
N GLU A 233 19.67 4.12 52.74
CA GLU A 233 19.06 3.07 51.91
C GLU A 233 19.03 1.70 52.63
N LYS A 234 20.06 1.35 53.39
CA LYS A 234 20.09 0.14 54.23
C LYS A 234 19.01 0.18 55.32
N GLU A 235 18.81 1.32 55.97
CA GLU A 235 17.74 1.51 56.96
C GLU A 235 16.35 1.39 56.30
N LYS A 236 16.17 1.94 55.09
CA LYS A 236 14.93 1.79 54.31
C LYS A 236 14.64 0.34 53.92
N LEU A 237 15.67 -0.40 53.49
CA LEU A 237 15.56 -1.82 53.15
C LEU A 237 15.17 -2.67 54.38
N PHE A 238 15.80 -2.42 55.52
CA PHE A 238 15.46 -3.09 56.78
C PHE A 238 14.00 -2.83 57.18
N LEU A 239 13.53 -1.58 57.05
CA LEU A 239 12.14 -1.23 57.30
C LEU A 239 11.17 -1.93 56.34
N PHE A 240 11.51 -2.03 55.05
CA PHE A 240 10.72 -2.77 54.07
C PHE A 240 10.64 -4.26 54.41
N GLN A 241 11.77 -4.89 54.73
CA GLN A 241 11.83 -6.30 55.17
C GLN A 241 10.99 -6.54 56.42
N GLY A 242 11.00 -5.62 57.40
CA GLY A 242 10.14 -5.69 58.57
C GLY A 242 8.63 -5.68 58.24
N ILE A 243 8.22 -4.86 57.27
CA ILE A 243 6.84 -4.82 56.76
C ILE A 243 6.49 -6.15 56.08
N MET A 244 7.35 -6.65 55.20
CA MET A 244 7.12 -7.93 54.49
C MET A 244 7.05 -9.12 55.46
N ASN A 245 7.94 -9.18 56.45
CA ASN A 245 7.91 -10.21 57.49
C ASN A 245 6.60 -10.17 58.28
N SER A 246 6.08 -8.98 58.58
CA SER A 246 4.79 -8.82 59.27
C SER A 246 3.60 -9.29 58.41
N ILE A 247 3.66 -9.06 57.10
CA ILE A 247 2.66 -9.52 56.13
C ILE A 247 2.68 -11.04 55.98
N PHE A 248 3.86 -11.65 55.83
CA PHE A 248 4.00 -13.10 55.70
C PHE A 248 3.67 -13.83 57.00
N PHE A 249 3.93 -13.22 58.16
CA PHE A 249 3.54 -13.78 59.45
C PHE A 249 2.03 -13.72 59.70
N ASN A 250 1.36 -12.64 59.26
CA ASN A 250 -0.09 -12.50 59.39
C ASN A 250 -0.67 -11.76 58.19
N THR A 251 -1.36 -12.50 57.32
CA THR A 251 -1.95 -11.98 56.08
C THR A 251 -3.03 -10.92 56.31
N LYS A 252 -3.69 -10.89 57.48
CA LYS A 252 -4.62 -9.80 57.85
C LYS A 252 -3.92 -8.45 58.07
N SER A 253 -2.59 -8.45 58.24
CA SER A 253 -1.80 -7.23 58.36
C SER A 253 -1.66 -6.50 57.02
N ILE A 254 -1.92 -7.16 55.88
CA ILE A 254 -1.84 -6.54 54.55
C ILE A 254 -2.74 -5.31 54.48
N GLU A 255 -4.02 -5.41 54.85
CA GLU A 255 -4.94 -4.27 54.76
C GLU A 255 -4.49 -3.05 55.58
N LYS A 256 -3.84 -3.29 56.73
CA LYS A 256 -3.37 -2.23 57.62
C LYS A 256 -2.02 -1.63 57.19
N LEU A 257 -1.12 -2.46 56.64
CA LEU A 257 0.23 -2.05 56.23
C LEU A 257 0.29 -1.68 54.74
N HIS A 258 -0.78 -1.90 53.98
CA HIS A 258 -0.88 -1.63 52.55
C HIS A 258 -0.45 -0.21 52.18
N PRO A 259 -0.90 0.87 52.86
CA PRO A 259 -0.48 2.23 52.49
C PRO A 259 1.04 2.43 52.62
N ASN A 260 1.63 1.98 53.73
CA ASN A 260 3.07 2.11 53.99
C ASN A 260 3.91 1.24 53.04
N LEU A 261 3.38 0.07 52.64
CA LEU A 261 4.03 -0.79 51.66
C LEU A 261 3.98 -0.14 50.26
N LEU A 262 2.83 0.41 49.87
CA LEU A 262 2.63 1.05 48.58
C LEU A 262 3.58 2.26 48.45
N GLU A 263 3.61 3.14 49.46
CA GLU A 263 4.51 4.30 49.51
C GLU A 263 5.98 3.88 49.36
N LYS A 264 6.40 2.86 50.12
CA LYS A 264 7.78 2.34 50.02
C LYS A 264 8.09 1.76 48.65
N LEU A 265 7.15 1.11 47.98
CA LEU A 265 7.35 0.59 46.63
C LEU A 265 7.39 1.72 45.62
N GLU A 266 6.46 2.68 45.67
CA GLU A 266 6.40 3.87 44.80
C GLU A 266 7.71 4.67 44.86
N GLU A 267 8.32 4.82 46.04
CA GLU A 267 9.64 5.46 46.18
C GLU A 267 10.74 4.77 45.35
N GLN A 268 10.64 3.45 45.14
CA GLN A 268 11.63 2.66 44.38
C GLN A 268 11.32 2.56 42.88
N MET A 269 10.14 3.00 42.46
CA MET A 269 9.68 2.87 41.08
C MET A 269 9.69 4.21 40.34
N GLU A 270 10.02 4.16 39.06
CA GLU A 270 9.87 5.27 38.12
C GLU A 270 8.91 4.86 37.00
N VAL A 271 8.29 5.86 36.36
CA VAL A 271 7.43 5.62 35.20
C VAL A 271 8.30 5.07 34.08
N ASP A 272 7.94 3.87 33.58
CA ASP A 272 8.59 3.26 32.43
C ASP A 272 7.99 3.77 31.12
N LYS A 273 6.66 3.75 31.02
CA LYS A 273 5.88 4.27 29.89
C LYS A 273 4.66 4.99 30.39
N ASP A 274 4.41 6.18 29.85
CA ASP A 274 3.19 6.94 30.02
C ASP A 274 2.39 6.84 28.73
N PHE A 275 1.27 6.11 28.76
CA PHE A 275 0.55 5.79 27.54
C PHE A 275 0.10 7.05 26.80
N TRP A 276 -0.35 8.07 27.54
CA TRP A 276 -0.74 9.33 26.94
C TRP A 276 0.47 10.02 26.36
N GLU A 277 1.47 10.36 27.18
CA GLU A 277 2.59 11.23 26.78
C GLU A 277 3.50 10.59 25.73
N ASP A 278 3.65 9.27 25.74
CA ASP A 278 4.56 8.58 24.83
C ASP A 278 3.94 8.35 23.44
N TYR A 279 2.63 8.15 23.35
CA TYR A 279 2.00 7.64 22.13
C TYR A 279 0.96 8.55 21.49
N PHE A 280 0.27 9.39 22.26
CA PHE A 280 -0.87 10.18 21.77
C PHE A 280 -0.63 11.67 21.45
N PRO A 281 0.38 12.40 21.96
CA PRO A 281 0.42 13.86 21.78
C PRO A 281 0.57 14.32 20.33
N PRO A 282 1.30 13.62 19.42
CA PRO A 282 1.39 14.02 18.02
C PRO A 282 0.05 14.05 17.29
N TRP A 283 -0.90 13.19 17.71
CA TRP A 283 -2.15 12.98 16.98
C TRP A 283 -3.26 13.92 17.46
N PHE A 284 -3.34 14.16 18.77
CA PHE A 284 -4.38 15.03 19.33
C PHE A 284 -4.02 16.52 19.23
N SER A 285 -5.05 17.35 19.07
CA SER A 285 -4.94 18.82 19.11
C SER A 285 -5.13 19.40 20.52
N CYS A 286 -5.28 18.55 21.53
CA CYS A 286 -5.42 18.91 22.93
C CYS A 286 -4.58 18.02 23.83
N ASP A 287 -4.34 18.47 25.06
CA ASP A 287 -3.64 17.71 26.09
C ASP A 287 -4.53 16.63 26.75
N SER A 288 -3.90 15.74 27.51
CA SER A 288 -4.59 14.67 28.26
C SER A 288 -5.70 15.22 29.15
N ARG A 289 -5.42 16.34 29.84
CA ARG A 289 -6.34 16.92 30.82
C ARG A 289 -7.62 17.42 30.16
N LYS A 290 -7.51 18.16 29.05
CA LYS A 290 -8.67 18.64 28.30
C LYS A 290 -9.44 17.48 27.70
N PHE A 291 -8.77 16.52 27.09
CA PHE A 291 -9.43 15.33 26.52
C PHE A 291 -10.18 14.52 27.60
N SER A 292 -9.53 14.24 28.72
CA SER A 292 -10.12 13.53 29.85
C SER A 292 -11.33 14.25 30.43
N GLY A 293 -11.29 15.59 30.50
CA GLY A 293 -12.44 16.41 30.91
C GLY A 293 -13.63 16.25 29.98
N LEU A 294 -13.42 16.40 28.66
CA LEU A 294 -14.46 16.20 27.64
C LEU A 294 -15.02 14.77 27.67
N TRP A 295 -14.17 13.77 27.87
CA TRP A 295 -14.58 12.37 27.95
C TRP A 295 -15.40 12.07 29.21
N SER A 296 -15.08 12.71 30.33
CA SER A 296 -15.85 12.59 31.57
C SER A 296 -17.26 13.21 31.43
N GLU A 297 -17.36 14.36 30.76
CA GLU A 297 -18.66 14.97 30.43
C GLU A 297 -19.45 14.05 29.48
N PHE A 298 -18.81 13.56 28.42
CA PHE A 298 -19.40 12.59 27.49
C PHE A 298 -19.91 11.34 28.22
N THR A 299 -19.15 10.77 29.16
CA THR A 299 -19.57 9.59 29.92
C THR A 299 -20.85 9.86 30.73
N THR A 300 -20.98 11.07 31.28
CA THR A 300 -22.18 11.50 32.01
C THR A 300 -23.37 11.64 31.07
N ASP A 301 -23.18 12.32 29.94
CA ASP A 301 -24.21 12.54 28.91
C ASP A 301 -24.67 11.19 28.31
N ARG A 302 -23.73 10.31 27.99
CA ARG A 302 -23.96 8.95 27.48
C ARG A 302 -24.81 8.13 28.43
N ASN A 303 -24.53 8.19 29.74
CA ASN A 303 -25.32 7.47 30.74
C ASN A 303 -26.75 8.02 30.83
N HIS A 304 -26.96 9.31 30.57
CA HIS A 304 -28.31 9.87 30.49
C HIS A 304 -29.10 9.29 29.32
N VAL A 305 -28.47 9.21 28.15
CA VAL A 305 -29.05 8.64 26.92
C VAL A 305 -29.32 7.13 27.08
N ALA A 306 -28.34 6.35 27.55
CA ALA A 306 -28.45 4.89 27.63
C ALA A 306 -29.51 4.39 28.64
N HIS A 307 -29.82 5.19 29.66
CA HIS A 307 -30.87 4.88 30.64
C HIS A 307 -32.24 5.47 30.27
N ASN A 308 -32.41 5.95 29.03
CA ASN A 308 -33.66 6.52 28.51
C ASN A 308 -34.27 7.58 29.44
N LYS A 309 -33.42 8.39 30.09
CA LYS A 309 -33.88 9.52 30.90
C LYS A 309 -34.47 10.58 29.97
N LEU A 310 -35.46 11.34 30.45
CA LEU A 310 -36.11 12.39 29.65
C LEU A 310 -35.08 13.39 29.08
N ILE A 311 -35.24 13.71 27.79
CA ILE A 311 -34.38 14.62 27.03
C ILE A 311 -35.28 15.71 26.42
N ASP A 312 -35.00 16.96 26.79
CA ASP A 312 -35.61 18.12 26.13
C ASP A 312 -34.74 18.59 24.95
N LEU A 313 -35.26 19.55 24.18
CA LEU A 313 -34.57 20.06 23.00
C LEU A 313 -33.21 20.69 23.35
N LYS A 314 -33.14 21.42 24.47
CA LYS A 314 -31.90 22.09 24.91
C LYS A 314 -30.82 21.09 25.30
N LEU A 315 -31.20 20.03 26.00
CA LEU A 315 -30.31 18.95 26.41
C LEU A 315 -29.86 18.14 25.19
N ARG A 316 -30.76 17.86 24.24
CA ARG A 316 -30.44 17.25 22.95
C ARG A 316 -29.36 18.05 22.24
N ASP A 317 -29.54 19.35 22.09
CA ASP A 317 -28.58 20.23 21.42
C ASP A 317 -27.24 20.29 22.15
N LYS A 318 -27.26 20.34 23.49
CA LYS A 318 -26.05 20.31 24.32
C LYS A 318 -25.27 19.01 24.12
N PHE A 319 -25.91 17.87 24.28
CA PHE A 319 -25.27 16.55 24.12
C PHE A 319 -24.74 16.38 22.71
N ASN A 320 -25.53 16.77 21.71
CA ASN A 320 -25.12 16.74 20.31
C ASN A 320 -23.85 17.56 20.05
N LYS A 321 -23.77 18.77 20.62
CA LYS A 321 -22.59 19.63 20.51
C LYS A 321 -21.36 18.99 21.17
N SER A 322 -21.50 18.52 22.41
CA SER A 322 -20.44 17.85 23.19
C SER A 322 -19.89 16.62 22.45
N MET A 323 -20.77 15.72 22.01
CA MET A 323 -20.41 14.51 21.27
C MET A 323 -19.74 14.84 19.92
N SER A 324 -20.22 15.87 19.22
CA SER A 324 -19.66 16.28 17.93
C SER A 324 -18.27 16.92 18.07
N GLU A 325 -18.02 17.66 19.16
CA GLU A 325 -16.68 18.19 19.47
C GLU A 325 -15.69 17.06 19.73
N LEU A 326 -16.09 16.08 20.55
CA LEU A 326 -15.24 14.93 20.88
C LEU A 326 -14.96 14.05 19.66
N GLN A 327 -15.98 13.79 18.83
CA GLN A 327 -15.82 13.05 17.58
C GLN A 327 -14.82 13.74 16.65
N LYS A 328 -14.85 15.08 16.54
CA LYS A 328 -13.91 15.83 15.70
C LYS A 328 -12.47 15.63 16.16
N LEU A 329 -12.20 15.75 17.46
CA LEU A 329 -10.85 15.55 18.01
C LEU A 329 -10.30 14.15 17.67
N ILE A 330 -11.12 13.12 17.83
CA ILE A 330 -10.73 11.73 17.55
C ILE A 330 -10.51 11.54 16.04
N THR A 331 -11.42 12.03 15.22
CA THR A 331 -11.34 11.88 13.75
C THR A 331 -10.13 12.62 13.17
N GLU A 332 -9.78 13.79 13.73
CA GLU A 332 -8.56 14.51 13.36
C GLU A 332 -7.30 13.72 13.71
N ALA A 333 -7.27 13.11 14.91
CA ALA A 333 -6.16 12.26 15.34
C ALA A 333 -6.02 11.00 14.46
N GLU A 334 -7.14 10.34 14.13
CA GLU A 334 -7.18 9.20 13.20
C GLU A 334 -6.59 9.58 11.84
N LYS A 335 -7.06 10.69 11.22
CA LYS A 335 -6.56 11.13 9.92
C LYS A 335 -5.06 11.46 9.92
N LYS A 336 -4.56 12.08 10.98
CA LYS A 336 -3.13 12.36 11.11
C LYS A 336 -2.32 11.07 11.21
N PHE A 337 -2.82 10.11 11.99
CA PHE A 337 -2.17 8.83 12.17
C PHE A 337 -2.18 7.99 10.89
N GLU A 338 -3.31 7.92 10.19
CA GLU A 338 -3.44 7.22 8.89
C GLU A 338 -2.43 7.76 7.87
N LYS A 339 -2.37 9.08 7.68
CA LYS A 339 -1.40 9.71 6.78
C LYS A 339 0.06 9.39 7.13
N TYR A 340 0.36 9.37 8.43
CA TYR A 340 1.69 9.01 8.92
C TYR A 340 2.02 7.55 8.61
N THR A 341 1.09 6.62 8.90
CA THR A 341 1.28 5.20 8.60
C THR A 341 1.41 4.93 7.11
N GLU A 342 0.62 5.58 6.25
CA GLU A 342 0.73 5.44 4.80
C GLU A 342 2.12 5.83 4.28
N THR A 343 2.77 6.81 4.91
CA THR A 343 4.09 7.29 4.47
C THR A 343 5.24 6.44 5.04
N GLU A 344 5.19 6.13 6.34
CA GLU A 344 6.29 5.46 7.05
C GLU A 344 6.27 3.94 6.90
N VAL A 345 5.08 3.32 6.89
CA VAL A 345 4.94 1.87 6.65
C VAL A 345 5.31 1.52 5.23
N ALA A 346 4.93 2.36 4.25
CA ALA A 346 5.32 2.14 2.86
C ALA A 346 6.85 2.11 2.72
N SER A 347 7.54 3.09 3.30
CA SER A 347 9.00 3.16 3.26
C SER A 347 9.66 1.95 3.94
N TYR A 348 9.20 1.55 5.13
CA TYR A 348 9.79 0.41 5.86
C TYR A 348 9.50 -0.94 5.20
N LEU A 349 8.29 -1.15 4.69
CA LEU A 349 7.95 -2.37 3.96
C LEU A 349 8.68 -2.46 2.63
N GLU A 350 8.90 -1.34 1.94
CA GLU A 350 9.68 -1.29 0.71
C GLU A 350 11.15 -1.62 0.97
N GLU A 351 11.76 -1.05 2.01
CA GLU A 351 13.12 -1.38 2.45
C GLU A 351 13.25 -2.87 2.83
N THR A 352 12.32 -3.40 3.63
CA THR A 352 12.34 -4.81 4.04
C THR A 352 12.18 -5.76 2.85
N ARG A 353 11.31 -5.41 1.89
CA ARG A 353 11.12 -6.20 0.66
C ARG A 353 12.37 -6.16 -0.22
N PHE A 354 12.98 -4.99 -0.37
CA PHE A 354 14.23 -4.84 -1.11
C PHE A 354 15.35 -5.67 -0.50
N GLU A 355 15.53 -5.64 0.83
CA GLU A 355 16.51 -6.47 1.52
C GLU A 355 16.27 -7.98 1.37
N ALA A 356 15.00 -8.40 1.32
CA ALA A 356 14.64 -9.79 1.11
C ALA A 356 14.97 -10.24 -0.32
N GLU A 357 14.63 -9.43 -1.33
CA GLU A 357 14.94 -9.70 -2.73
C GLU A 357 16.46 -9.76 -2.99
N VAL A 358 17.24 -8.83 -2.41
CA VAL A 358 18.70 -8.85 -2.49
C VAL A 358 19.28 -10.12 -1.87
N ARG A 359 18.73 -10.57 -0.73
CA ARG A 359 19.15 -11.83 -0.09
C ARG A 359 18.81 -13.06 -0.93
N GLU A 360 17.64 -13.11 -1.56
CA GLU A 360 17.26 -14.22 -2.44
C GLU A 360 18.19 -14.30 -3.66
N ARG A 361 18.52 -13.16 -4.29
CA ARG A 361 19.50 -13.13 -5.39
C ARG A 361 20.88 -13.62 -4.95
N GLN A 362 21.40 -13.09 -3.84
CA GLN A 362 22.69 -13.52 -3.30
C GLN A 362 22.71 -15.03 -2.99
N GLN A 363 21.62 -15.57 -2.44
CA GLN A 363 21.51 -17.02 -2.18
C GLN A 363 21.52 -17.85 -3.46
N ALA A 364 20.90 -17.35 -4.53
CA ALA A 364 20.91 -18.02 -5.83
C ALA A 364 22.31 -18.01 -6.45
N ASP A 365 23.03 -16.89 -6.36
CA ASP A 365 24.41 -16.76 -6.86
C ASP A 365 25.38 -17.63 -6.05
N ASP A 366 25.33 -17.55 -4.71
CA ASP A 366 26.13 -18.39 -3.81
C ASP A 366 25.88 -19.91 -4.08
N TRP A 367 24.65 -20.27 -4.45
CA TRP A 367 24.29 -21.64 -4.79
C TRP A 367 24.90 -22.10 -6.13
N LYS A 368 24.95 -21.23 -7.14
CA LYS A 368 25.59 -21.52 -8.43
C LYS A 368 27.10 -21.68 -8.28
N ASP A 369 27.74 -20.76 -7.56
CA ASP A 369 29.19 -20.81 -7.28
C ASP A 369 29.56 -22.11 -6.59
N TYR A 370 28.77 -22.53 -5.59
CA TYR A 370 28.98 -23.80 -4.91
C TYR A 370 28.87 -25.01 -5.84
N ILE A 371 27.94 -25.00 -6.79
CA ILE A 371 27.79 -26.08 -7.77
C ILE A 371 28.96 -26.10 -8.74
N GLU A 372 29.42 -24.95 -9.24
CA GLU A 372 30.59 -24.87 -10.12
C GLU A 372 31.85 -25.37 -9.40
N GLU A 373 32.08 -24.95 -8.15
CA GLU A 373 33.21 -25.44 -7.34
C GLU A 373 33.15 -26.96 -7.09
N ALA A 374 31.95 -27.50 -6.86
CA ALA A 374 31.76 -28.91 -6.54
C ALA A 374 31.82 -29.84 -7.77
N THR A 375 31.31 -29.39 -8.93
CA THR A 375 31.09 -30.25 -10.11
C THR A 375 31.94 -29.86 -11.32
N GLY A 376 32.46 -28.63 -11.35
CA GLY A 376 33.16 -28.05 -12.50
C GLY A 376 32.24 -27.70 -13.67
N ILE A 377 30.92 -27.65 -13.44
CA ILE A 377 29.90 -27.33 -14.45
C ILE A 377 29.32 -25.95 -14.17
N ARG A 378 29.03 -25.22 -15.24
CA ARG A 378 28.36 -23.91 -15.17
C ARG A 378 26.88 -24.02 -15.49
N ILE A 379 26.06 -23.36 -14.67
CA ILE A 379 24.62 -23.19 -14.91
C ILE A 379 24.39 -21.71 -15.17
N LEU A 380 24.22 -21.35 -16.45
CA LEU A 380 24.07 -19.98 -16.89
C LEU A 380 22.59 -19.55 -16.90
N GLU A 381 22.34 -18.26 -16.63
CA GLU A 381 21.03 -17.66 -16.85
C GLU A 381 20.85 -17.23 -18.30
N GLU A 382 19.60 -16.92 -18.67
CA GLU A 382 19.24 -16.49 -20.02
C GLU A 382 20.06 -15.29 -20.50
N SER A 383 20.34 -14.32 -19.64
CA SER A 383 21.17 -13.15 -19.98
C SER A 383 22.59 -13.54 -20.33
N ASP A 384 23.19 -14.45 -19.58
CA ASP A 384 24.59 -14.86 -19.75
C ASP A 384 24.75 -15.69 -21.03
N ILE A 385 23.75 -16.53 -21.33
CA ILE A 385 23.69 -17.31 -22.57
C ILE A 385 23.59 -16.37 -23.78
N ILE A 386 22.75 -15.34 -23.71
CA ILE A 386 22.57 -14.33 -24.77
C ILE A 386 23.87 -13.57 -25.02
N GLU A 387 24.53 -13.08 -23.96
CA GLU A 387 25.78 -12.31 -24.06
C GLU A 387 26.88 -13.13 -24.74
N GLU A 388 27.07 -14.39 -24.35
CA GLU A 388 28.08 -15.26 -24.94
C GLU A 388 27.77 -15.58 -26.43
N PHE A 389 26.50 -15.76 -26.81
CA PHE A 389 26.14 -15.90 -28.23
C PHE A 389 26.43 -14.61 -29.02
N GLN A 390 26.14 -13.43 -28.46
CA GLN A 390 26.41 -12.13 -29.09
C GLN A 390 27.92 -11.93 -29.32
N GLU A 391 28.76 -12.24 -28.34
CA GLU A 391 30.21 -12.14 -28.47
C GLU A 391 30.75 -13.03 -29.60
N ASN A 392 30.29 -14.29 -29.65
CA ASN A 392 30.70 -15.24 -30.70
C ASN A 392 30.23 -14.82 -32.10
N LEU A 393 29.02 -14.28 -32.22
CA LEU A 393 28.49 -13.75 -33.49
C LEU A 393 29.28 -12.52 -33.94
N THR A 394 29.52 -11.57 -33.04
CA THR A 394 30.27 -10.33 -33.32
C THR A 394 31.67 -10.68 -33.83
N ALA A 395 32.37 -11.58 -33.16
CA ALA A 395 33.70 -12.02 -33.57
C ALA A 395 33.71 -12.64 -34.98
N SER A 396 32.71 -13.45 -35.33
CA SER A 396 32.61 -14.08 -36.65
C SER A 396 32.31 -13.08 -37.77
N PHE A 397 31.41 -12.12 -37.53
CA PHE A 397 31.09 -11.09 -38.54
C PHE A 397 32.19 -10.04 -38.70
N ASP A 398 32.94 -9.73 -37.63
CA ASP A 398 34.14 -8.91 -37.72
C ASP A 398 35.23 -9.61 -38.53
N ASN A 399 35.45 -10.92 -38.33
CA ASN A 399 36.37 -11.69 -39.17
C ASN A 399 35.98 -11.65 -40.66
N LEU A 400 34.69 -11.77 -40.98
CA LEU A 400 34.20 -11.67 -42.36
C LEU A 400 34.42 -10.29 -42.95
N LYS A 401 34.17 -9.24 -42.18
CA LYS A 401 34.42 -7.85 -42.60
C LYS A 401 35.90 -7.61 -42.85
N ASP A 402 36.76 -8.11 -41.98
CA ASP A 402 38.22 -7.99 -42.12
C ASP A 402 38.75 -8.74 -43.35
N MET A 403 38.19 -9.93 -43.66
CA MET A 403 38.56 -10.70 -44.85
C MET A 403 38.36 -9.92 -46.16
N PHE A 404 37.34 -9.07 -46.22
CA PHE A 404 37.00 -8.28 -47.41
C PHE A 404 37.30 -6.78 -47.23
N TYR A 405 38.13 -6.42 -46.24
CA TYR A 405 38.39 -5.03 -45.87
C TYR A 405 38.85 -4.13 -47.04
N TYR A 406 39.61 -4.68 -48.00
CA TYR A 406 40.14 -3.93 -49.15
C TYR A 406 39.14 -3.74 -50.30
N ARG A 407 37.98 -4.41 -50.25
CA ARG A 407 36.94 -4.33 -51.28
C ARG A 407 36.03 -3.13 -51.05
N SER A 408 36.28 -2.03 -51.77
CA SER A 408 35.48 -0.80 -51.70
C SER A 408 34.11 -0.91 -52.40
N ASP A 409 33.89 -1.98 -53.15
CA ASP A 409 32.66 -2.28 -53.87
C ASP A 409 31.58 -2.95 -53.02
N LEU A 410 31.91 -3.30 -51.77
CA LEU A 410 31.03 -3.95 -50.78
C LEU A 410 30.73 -3.02 -49.60
N GLU A 411 29.48 -2.99 -49.17
CA GLU A 411 29.03 -2.35 -47.93
C GLU A 411 28.58 -3.41 -46.92
N PHE A 412 29.12 -3.33 -45.69
CA PHE A 412 28.82 -4.27 -44.61
C PHE A 412 28.02 -3.57 -43.50
N LEU A 413 26.88 -4.13 -43.14
CA LEU A 413 26.05 -3.67 -42.03
C LEU A 413 25.88 -4.82 -41.04
N TYR A 414 26.37 -4.63 -39.81
CA TYR A 414 26.15 -5.54 -38.69
C TYR A 414 25.32 -4.83 -37.61
N ASN A 415 24.23 -5.47 -37.20
CA ASN A 415 23.41 -5.06 -36.07
C ASN A 415 23.44 -6.20 -35.04
N GLU A 416 23.98 -5.92 -33.86
CA GLU A 416 24.01 -6.88 -32.76
C GLU A 416 22.57 -7.33 -32.40
N PRO A 417 22.26 -8.64 -32.42
CA PRO A 417 20.92 -9.12 -32.15
C PRO A 417 20.56 -9.07 -30.68
N THR A 418 19.30 -8.77 -30.37
CA THR A 418 18.76 -8.93 -29.01
C THR A 418 18.47 -10.39 -28.64
N LEU A 419 18.48 -11.31 -29.62
CA LEU A 419 18.21 -12.75 -29.48
C LEU A 419 16.86 -13.12 -28.83
N ASN A 420 15.91 -12.18 -28.78
CA ASN A 420 14.55 -12.42 -28.30
C ASN A 420 13.55 -12.72 -29.43
N GLU A 421 13.88 -12.29 -30.65
CA GLU A 421 13.03 -12.41 -31.82
C GLU A 421 13.85 -12.60 -33.09
N GLU A 422 13.18 -13.09 -34.13
CA GLU A 422 13.78 -13.23 -35.45
C GLU A 422 14.12 -11.84 -36.02
N SER A 423 15.39 -11.65 -36.41
CA SER A 423 15.87 -10.37 -36.93
C SER A 423 16.99 -10.53 -37.94
N ILE A 424 17.16 -9.52 -38.80
CA ILE A 424 18.29 -9.43 -39.73
C ILE A 424 19.47 -8.81 -38.97
N ILE A 425 20.57 -9.56 -38.88
CA ILE A 425 21.73 -9.18 -38.08
C ILE A 425 22.93 -8.75 -38.92
N TYR A 426 23.01 -9.23 -40.17
CA TYR A 426 24.14 -8.93 -41.05
C TYR A 426 23.69 -8.81 -42.50
N THR A 427 24.16 -7.77 -43.18
CA THR A 427 23.91 -7.52 -44.60
C THR A 427 25.21 -7.15 -45.31
N ILE A 428 25.47 -7.81 -46.43
CA ILE A 428 26.52 -7.44 -47.39
C ILE A 428 25.83 -6.95 -48.66
N GLU A 429 26.00 -5.69 -49.04
CA GLU A 429 25.46 -5.12 -50.28
C GLU A 429 26.59 -4.82 -51.27
N HIS A 430 26.40 -5.19 -52.54
CA HIS A 430 27.29 -4.75 -53.61
C HIS A 430 26.86 -3.38 -54.13
N ASN A 431 27.75 -2.40 -54.04
CA ASN A 431 27.47 -1.01 -54.40
C ASN A 431 27.13 -0.81 -55.89
N VAL A 432 27.59 -1.72 -56.75
CA VAL A 432 27.47 -1.62 -58.21
C VAL A 432 26.30 -2.44 -58.74
N THR A 433 26.18 -3.72 -58.33
CA THR A 433 25.13 -4.62 -58.83
C THR A 433 23.83 -4.54 -58.02
N ARG A 434 23.87 -3.96 -56.80
CA ARG A 434 22.75 -3.94 -55.84
C ARG A 434 22.24 -5.33 -55.46
N ASP A 435 23.11 -6.33 -55.55
CA ASP A 435 22.88 -7.64 -54.96
C ASP A 435 23.25 -7.61 -53.48
N ASP A 436 22.48 -8.32 -52.65
CA ASP A 436 22.70 -8.40 -51.22
C ASP A 436 22.70 -9.84 -50.71
N ILE A 437 23.49 -10.05 -49.65
CA ILE A 437 23.47 -11.25 -48.81
C ILE A 437 22.93 -10.83 -47.46
N GLN A 438 21.86 -11.47 -47.01
CA GLN A 438 21.23 -11.18 -45.72
C GLN A 438 21.34 -12.38 -44.79
N VAL A 439 21.66 -12.13 -43.52
CA VAL A 439 21.71 -13.15 -42.46
C VAL A 439 20.64 -12.85 -41.42
N PHE A 440 19.71 -13.80 -41.27
CA PHE A 440 18.68 -13.79 -40.24
C PHE A 440 19.10 -14.66 -39.06
N VAL A 441 18.77 -14.22 -37.85
CA VAL A 441 18.91 -15.02 -36.63
C VAL A 441 17.55 -15.52 -36.19
N LEU A 442 17.43 -16.81 -35.87
CA LEU A 442 16.25 -17.42 -35.25
C LEU A 442 16.68 -18.02 -33.91
N PRO A 443 16.46 -17.29 -32.79
CA PRO A 443 16.88 -17.74 -31.47
C PRO A 443 15.83 -18.66 -30.81
N ASP A 444 16.30 -19.71 -30.14
CA ASP A 444 15.55 -20.58 -29.22
C ASP A 444 16.38 -20.75 -27.95
N ILE A 445 16.18 -19.88 -26.96
CA ILE A 445 16.99 -19.82 -25.74
C ILE A 445 16.19 -20.45 -24.59
N ASP A 446 16.78 -21.45 -23.93
CA ASP A 446 16.25 -22.09 -22.73
C ASP A 446 17.35 -22.15 -21.66
N SER A 447 17.14 -21.43 -20.56
CA SER A 447 18.05 -21.34 -19.41
C SER A 447 17.82 -22.43 -18.35
N SER A 448 16.89 -23.35 -18.58
CA SER A 448 16.64 -24.47 -17.66
C SER A 448 17.87 -25.39 -17.55
N ALA A 449 18.08 -25.99 -16.38
CA ALA A 449 19.18 -26.92 -16.15
C ALA A 449 19.10 -28.13 -17.11
N GLY A 450 20.21 -28.46 -17.76
CA GLY A 450 20.30 -29.55 -18.75
C GLY A 450 19.64 -29.26 -20.11
N ALA A 451 18.99 -28.10 -20.28
CA ALA A 451 18.38 -27.71 -21.55
C ALA A 451 19.44 -27.26 -22.56
N THR A 452 19.08 -27.27 -23.85
CA THR A 452 19.96 -26.83 -24.94
C THR A 452 19.34 -25.64 -25.64
N SER A 453 20.01 -24.50 -25.56
CA SER A 453 19.70 -23.29 -26.33
C SER A 453 20.28 -23.41 -27.73
N THR A 454 19.49 -23.07 -28.76
CA THR A 454 19.88 -23.14 -30.17
C THR A 454 19.66 -21.80 -30.85
N VAL A 455 20.66 -21.32 -31.58
CA VAL A 455 20.54 -20.15 -32.45
C VAL A 455 20.76 -20.60 -33.88
N THR A 456 19.76 -20.39 -34.73
CA THR A 456 19.83 -20.74 -36.16
C THR A 456 20.15 -19.49 -36.97
N LEU A 457 21.21 -19.54 -37.78
CA LEU A 457 21.61 -18.48 -38.70
C LEU A 457 21.20 -18.85 -40.12
N ARG A 458 20.32 -18.05 -40.72
CA ARG A 458 19.79 -18.29 -42.05
C ARG A 458 20.35 -17.26 -43.03
N VAL A 459 21.18 -17.73 -43.96
CA VAL A 459 21.80 -16.89 -45.00
C VAL A 459 20.97 -16.97 -46.27
N ILE A 460 20.51 -15.81 -46.76
CA ILE A 460 19.63 -15.69 -47.92
C ILE A 460 20.29 -14.80 -48.98
N THR A 461 20.29 -15.28 -50.22
CA THR A 461 20.59 -14.50 -51.43
C THR A 461 19.43 -14.61 -52.42
N LYS A 462 19.52 -13.96 -53.58
CA LYS A 462 18.50 -14.03 -54.63
C LYS A 462 18.19 -15.45 -55.11
N ASP A 463 19.18 -16.35 -55.08
CA ASP A 463 19.08 -17.71 -55.65
C ASP A 463 19.36 -18.86 -54.67
N LYS A 464 19.95 -18.59 -53.51
CA LYS A 464 20.40 -19.61 -52.54
C LYS A 464 19.96 -19.28 -51.12
N GLU A 465 19.67 -20.33 -50.37
CA GLU A 465 19.34 -20.24 -48.96
C GLU A 465 20.02 -21.41 -48.22
N GLU A 466 20.72 -21.12 -47.13
CA GLU A 466 21.35 -22.12 -46.27
C GLU A 466 21.21 -21.74 -44.79
N MET A 467 21.08 -22.74 -43.92
CA MET A 467 20.90 -22.59 -42.48
C MET A 467 22.09 -23.20 -41.73
N PHE A 468 22.53 -22.52 -40.67
CA PHE A 468 23.63 -22.92 -39.82
C PHE A 468 23.20 -22.86 -38.36
N ASP A 469 23.24 -24.00 -37.67
CA ASP A 469 22.84 -24.09 -36.28
C ASP A 469 24.08 -23.99 -35.38
N ILE A 470 23.94 -23.22 -34.29
CA ILE A 470 24.87 -23.19 -33.18
C ILE A 470 24.10 -23.44 -31.88
N TYR A 471 24.69 -24.14 -30.92
CA TYR A 471 24.00 -24.50 -29.69
C TYR A 471 24.88 -24.44 -28.45
N TYR A 472 24.20 -24.26 -27.32
CA TYR A 472 24.75 -24.32 -25.97
C TYR A 472 23.88 -25.25 -25.13
N THR A 473 24.49 -26.24 -24.48
CA THR A 473 23.82 -27.06 -23.47
C THR A 473 24.17 -26.53 -22.09
N ASN A 474 23.14 -26.18 -21.31
CA ASN A 474 23.30 -25.70 -19.94
C ASN A 474 23.63 -26.86 -18.99
N GLY A 475 24.39 -26.56 -17.94
CA GLY A 475 24.76 -27.54 -16.93
C GLY A 475 23.58 -28.10 -16.15
N GLU A 476 23.69 -29.35 -15.70
CA GLU A 476 22.77 -29.95 -14.73
C GLU A 476 23.56 -30.69 -13.66
N ALA A 477 23.20 -30.47 -12.40
CA ALA A 477 23.82 -31.14 -11.25
C ALA A 477 22.75 -31.74 -10.33
N GLU A 478 23.03 -32.92 -9.80
CA GLU A 478 22.17 -33.61 -8.82
C GLU A 478 22.89 -33.74 -7.48
N TYR A 479 22.14 -33.58 -6.40
CA TYR A 479 22.70 -33.74 -5.06
C TYR A 479 22.80 -35.23 -4.70
N ASN A 480 24.01 -35.71 -4.44
CA ASN A 480 24.23 -37.08 -3.98
C ASN A 480 24.24 -37.14 -2.44
N GLU A 481 23.17 -37.69 -1.86
CA GLU A 481 23.02 -37.82 -0.40
C GLU A 481 24.11 -38.70 0.26
N GLU A 482 24.66 -39.70 -0.45
CA GLU A 482 25.69 -40.59 0.10
C GLU A 482 27.07 -39.94 0.17
N GLN A 483 27.40 -39.11 -0.83
CA GLN A 483 28.67 -38.39 -0.90
C GLN A 483 28.58 -36.97 -0.31
N THR A 484 27.38 -36.54 0.08
CA THR A 484 27.07 -35.21 0.65
C THR A 484 27.53 -34.05 -0.23
N ASN A 485 27.59 -34.26 -1.55
CA ASN A 485 28.04 -33.25 -2.51
C ASN A 485 27.25 -33.32 -3.82
N TYR A 486 27.30 -32.27 -4.62
CA TYR A 486 26.71 -32.26 -5.96
C TYR A 486 27.56 -33.08 -6.93
N MET A 487 26.88 -33.75 -7.86
CA MET A 487 27.50 -34.50 -8.94
C MET A 487 26.98 -34.01 -10.30
N PRO A 488 27.85 -33.98 -11.31
CA PRO A 488 27.46 -33.60 -12.67
C PRO A 488 26.48 -34.62 -13.27
N LEU A 489 25.32 -34.17 -13.77
CA LEU A 489 24.41 -34.96 -14.61
C LEU A 489 24.62 -34.65 -16.09
N VAL A 490 24.65 -33.37 -16.45
CA VAL A 490 24.85 -32.87 -17.81
C VAL A 490 25.95 -31.82 -17.78
N HIS A 491 27.04 -32.05 -18.52
CA HIS A 491 28.12 -31.07 -18.64
C HIS A 491 27.71 -29.93 -19.56
N ASP A 492 28.01 -28.70 -19.16
CA ASP A 492 27.84 -27.54 -20.01
C ASP A 492 28.78 -27.60 -21.22
N HIS A 493 28.26 -27.24 -22.40
CA HIS A 493 29.02 -27.33 -23.63
C HIS A 493 28.56 -26.32 -24.69
N TRP A 494 29.54 -25.63 -25.29
CA TRP A 494 29.35 -24.75 -26.44
C TRP A 494 29.76 -25.43 -27.74
N GLU A 495 28.86 -25.48 -28.71
CA GLU A 495 29.15 -25.89 -30.08
C GLU A 495 28.78 -24.79 -31.08
N VAL A 496 29.57 -23.72 -31.07
CA VAL A 496 29.38 -22.54 -31.93
C VAL A 496 30.36 -22.51 -33.10
N THR A 497 31.58 -22.97 -32.89
CA THR A 497 32.68 -22.84 -33.87
C THR A 497 32.40 -23.58 -35.17
N SER A 498 31.79 -24.77 -35.10
CA SER A 498 31.55 -25.61 -36.28
C SER A 498 30.47 -25.01 -37.19
N GLY A 499 29.43 -24.40 -36.62
CA GLY A 499 28.37 -23.69 -37.34
C GLY A 499 28.87 -22.38 -37.95
N LEU A 500 29.52 -21.54 -37.15
CA LEU A 500 30.04 -20.24 -37.60
C LEU A 500 31.10 -20.38 -38.70
N SER A 501 32.08 -21.28 -38.55
CA SER A 501 33.10 -21.48 -39.60
C SER A 501 32.53 -22.04 -40.91
N LYS A 502 31.42 -22.79 -40.87
CA LYS A 502 30.73 -23.23 -42.10
C LYS A 502 30.01 -22.06 -42.76
N MET A 503 29.34 -21.24 -41.97
CA MET A 503 28.69 -20.00 -42.43
C MET A 503 29.72 -19.06 -43.07
N GLU A 504 30.84 -18.78 -42.40
CA GLU A 504 31.90 -17.91 -42.90
C GLU A 504 32.43 -18.38 -44.25
N LYS A 505 32.69 -19.69 -44.40
CA LYS A 505 33.13 -20.29 -45.67
C LYS A 505 32.06 -20.19 -46.75
N PHE A 506 30.79 -20.40 -46.38
CA PHE A 506 29.68 -20.29 -47.31
C PHE A 506 29.54 -18.86 -47.83
N ILE A 507 29.46 -17.86 -46.93
CA ILE A 507 29.43 -16.43 -47.28
C ILE A 507 30.65 -16.07 -48.12
N SER A 508 31.86 -16.49 -47.73
CA SER A 508 33.07 -16.20 -48.51
C SER A 508 33.03 -16.79 -49.92
N SER A 509 32.47 -17.99 -50.07
CA SER A 509 32.29 -18.63 -51.37
C SER A 509 31.25 -17.89 -52.23
N LEU A 510 30.17 -17.40 -51.61
CA LEU A 510 29.14 -16.60 -52.28
C LEU A 510 29.69 -15.25 -52.73
N VAL A 511 30.45 -14.56 -51.89
CA VAL A 511 31.12 -13.31 -52.27
C VAL A 511 32.09 -13.56 -53.43
N SER A 512 32.89 -14.63 -53.37
CA SER A 512 33.84 -14.95 -54.44
C SER A 512 33.16 -15.37 -55.75
N SER A 513 32.03 -16.08 -55.68
CA SER A 513 31.33 -16.58 -56.87
C SER A 513 30.36 -15.58 -57.44
N ASP A 514 29.58 -14.89 -56.62
CA ASP A 514 28.41 -14.13 -57.04
C ASP A 514 28.71 -12.60 -57.06
N PHE A 515 29.77 -12.14 -56.36
CA PHE A 515 30.16 -10.73 -56.25
C PHE A 515 31.58 -10.51 -56.83
N PRO A 516 31.74 -10.36 -58.16
CA PRO A 516 33.05 -10.10 -58.75
C PRO A 516 33.64 -8.77 -58.25
N GLU A 517 34.94 -8.74 -58.04
CA GLU A 517 35.64 -7.51 -57.65
C GLU A 517 35.68 -6.54 -58.83
N ILE A 518 35.18 -5.32 -58.62
CA ILE A 518 35.14 -4.24 -59.62
C ILE A 518 35.83 -3.02 -59.03
N THR A 519 36.90 -2.59 -59.68
CA THR A 519 37.65 -1.39 -59.31
C THR A 519 37.01 -0.12 -59.90
N GLU A 520 37.30 1.05 -59.33
CA GLU A 520 36.77 2.33 -59.84
C GLU A 520 37.19 2.62 -61.29
N ASP A 521 38.36 2.11 -61.71
CA ASP A 521 38.89 2.26 -63.07
C ASP A 521 38.16 1.38 -64.09
N GLU A 522 37.43 0.36 -63.62
CA GLU A 522 36.62 -0.55 -64.44
C GLU A 522 35.18 -0.07 -64.66
N ILE A 523 34.84 1.10 -64.10
CA ILE A 523 33.53 1.74 -64.24
C ILE A 523 33.69 2.98 -65.13
N ALA A 524 32.92 3.02 -66.21
CA ALA A 524 32.91 4.17 -67.09
C ALA A 524 32.32 5.41 -66.37
N SER A 525 32.86 6.59 -66.65
CA SER A 525 32.36 7.90 -66.23
C SER A 525 31.02 8.29 -66.90
N VAL A 526 30.34 7.34 -67.53
CA VAL A 526 29.05 7.52 -68.20
C VAL A 526 27.92 6.86 -67.42
N ALA A 527 26.80 7.56 -67.33
CA ALA A 527 25.60 7.00 -66.75
C ALA A 527 24.93 6.05 -67.75
N CYS A 528 24.41 4.92 -67.26
CA CYS A 528 23.64 4.01 -68.10
C CYS A 528 22.38 4.71 -68.64
N ARG A 529 22.19 4.68 -69.96
CA ARG A 529 21.04 5.32 -70.65
C ARG A 529 19.68 4.70 -70.31
N HIS A 530 19.68 3.53 -69.66
CA HIS A 530 18.46 2.80 -69.33
C HIS A 530 18.03 2.91 -67.87
N CYS A 531 18.98 3.01 -66.93
CA CYS A 531 18.69 3.05 -65.50
C CYS A 531 19.27 4.27 -64.78
N GLY A 532 20.11 5.07 -65.46
CA GLY A 532 20.72 6.29 -64.92
C GLY A 532 21.84 6.04 -63.91
N SER A 533 22.23 4.79 -63.63
CA SER A 533 23.33 4.49 -62.70
C SER A 533 24.68 4.55 -63.40
N TYR A 534 25.71 5.03 -62.70
CA TYR A 534 27.11 5.03 -63.12
C TYR A 534 27.72 3.65 -62.82
N SER A 535 27.33 2.65 -63.61
CA SER A 535 27.64 1.24 -63.38
C SER A 535 28.01 0.53 -64.69
N VAL A 536 28.48 1.29 -65.69
CA VAL A 536 28.78 0.77 -67.02
C VAL A 536 30.19 0.20 -67.02
N TYR A 537 30.35 -1.08 -67.36
CA TYR A 537 31.64 -1.76 -67.35
C TYR A 537 32.55 -1.25 -68.48
N TYR A 538 33.78 -0.89 -68.13
CA TYR A 538 34.83 -0.39 -69.01
C TYR A 538 36.16 -1.02 -68.62
N LEU A 539 36.99 -1.40 -69.59
CA LEU A 539 38.33 -1.93 -69.30
C LEU A 539 39.33 -1.11 -70.13
N SER A 540 40.29 -0.45 -69.48
CA SER A 540 41.40 0.19 -70.16
C SER A 540 42.44 -0.87 -70.55
N ASP A 541 42.65 -1.08 -71.85
CA ASP A 541 43.60 -2.08 -72.37
C ASP A 541 45.06 -1.74 -71.99
N GLU A 542 45.50 -2.12 -70.79
CA GLU A 542 46.89 -2.39 -70.41
C GLU A 542 46.94 -3.51 -69.36
N GLU A 543 46.57 -4.73 -69.73
CA GLU A 543 47.13 -6.03 -69.26
C GLU A 543 46.21 -7.18 -69.72
N SER A 544 46.44 -7.69 -70.93
CA SER A 544 45.90 -8.99 -71.37
C SER A 544 47.05 -9.97 -71.60
N ASP A 545 47.64 -10.44 -70.51
CA ASP A 545 48.40 -11.69 -70.52
C ASP A 545 47.84 -12.61 -69.42
N GLY A 546 46.70 -13.21 -69.73
CA GLY A 546 46.07 -14.24 -68.92
C GLY A 546 44.63 -14.46 -69.39
N GLU A 547 44.28 -15.69 -69.75
CA GLU A 547 42.90 -16.09 -70.02
C GLU A 547 42.01 -15.84 -68.78
N SER A 548 41.54 -14.60 -68.60
CA SER A 548 40.38 -14.30 -67.78
C SER A 548 39.17 -14.29 -68.71
N THR A 549 38.27 -15.23 -68.51
CA THR A 549 36.92 -15.19 -69.07
C THR A 549 36.26 -13.90 -68.60
N LEU A 550 36.26 -12.86 -69.45
CA LEU A 550 35.52 -11.61 -69.23
C LEU A 550 34.06 -11.96 -68.90
N ARG A 551 33.66 -11.73 -67.65
CA ARG A 551 32.32 -12.07 -67.13
C ARG A 551 31.24 -11.12 -67.65
N TYR A 552 31.64 -9.91 -68.06
CA TYR A 552 30.78 -8.85 -68.56
C TYR A 552 31.28 -8.33 -69.90
N SER A 553 30.35 -7.87 -70.73
CA SER A 553 30.67 -7.27 -72.02
C SER A 553 31.00 -5.78 -71.89
N MET A 554 31.94 -5.28 -72.69
CA MET A 554 32.34 -3.87 -72.70
C MET A 554 31.11 -2.98 -73.00
N GLY A 555 30.80 -2.01 -72.13
CA GLY A 555 29.61 -1.17 -72.21
C GLY A 555 28.35 -1.74 -71.52
N GLU A 556 28.39 -2.93 -70.94
CA GLU A 556 27.28 -3.52 -70.18
C GLU A 556 27.05 -2.78 -68.86
N CYS A 557 25.82 -2.41 -68.56
CA CYS A 557 25.46 -1.87 -67.24
C CYS A 557 25.32 -3.00 -66.23
N LEU A 558 26.19 -2.99 -65.21
CA LEU A 558 26.27 -4.01 -64.15
C LEU A 558 25.04 -4.00 -63.20
N ASN A 559 24.24 -2.94 -63.24
CA ASN A 559 23.00 -2.81 -62.45
C ASN A 559 21.75 -3.31 -63.21
N CYS A 560 21.69 -3.16 -64.55
CA CYS A 560 20.48 -3.50 -65.32
C CYS A 560 20.68 -4.47 -66.50
N GLY A 561 21.92 -4.95 -66.72
CA GLY A 561 22.29 -5.91 -67.76
C GLY A 561 22.16 -5.42 -69.20
N LYS A 562 21.95 -4.11 -69.43
CA LYS A 562 21.80 -3.54 -70.78
C LYS A 562 23.09 -2.92 -71.28
N VAL A 563 23.41 -3.16 -72.55
CA VAL A 563 24.60 -2.63 -73.22
C VAL A 563 24.40 -1.16 -73.60
N ASN A 564 25.35 -0.32 -73.20
CA ASN A 564 25.43 1.11 -73.50
C ASN A 564 26.51 1.32 -74.56
N THR A 565 26.33 2.35 -75.38
CA THR A 565 27.31 2.73 -76.41
C THR A 565 28.37 3.62 -75.80
N LEU A 566 29.62 3.16 -75.79
CA LEU A 566 30.80 3.97 -75.49
C LEU A 566 31.38 4.54 -76.78
N GLY A 567 31.97 5.73 -76.71
CA GLY A 567 32.62 6.38 -77.85
C GLY A 567 33.94 5.71 -78.22
N PHE A 568 34.39 5.88 -79.45
CA PHE A 568 35.66 5.34 -79.95
C PHE A 568 36.67 6.45 -80.25
N CYS A 569 37.95 6.11 -80.15
CA CYS A 569 39.03 7.00 -80.51
C CYS A 569 39.11 7.12 -82.03
N LEU A 570 38.85 8.30 -82.59
CA LEU A 570 38.83 8.60 -84.04
C LEU A 570 40.13 8.30 -84.80
N ARG A 571 41.21 7.99 -84.08
CA ARG A 571 42.55 7.71 -84.62
C ARG A 571 43.02 6.27 -84.45
N CYS A 572 42.71 5.62 -83.34
CA CYS A 572 43.20 4.27 -83.03
C CYS A 572 42.08 3.27 -82.75
N ASP A 573 40.81 3.69 -82.91
CA ASP A 573 39.58 2.92 -82.70
C ASP A 573 39.44 2.29 -81.30
N LYS A 574 40.28 2.69 -80.32
CA LYS A 574 40.15 2.29 -78.92
C LYS A 574 38.86 2.83 -78.30
N THR A 575 38.16 2.03 -77.52
CA THR A 575 36.98 2.47 -76.75
C THR A 575 37.40 3.49 -75.69
N LEU A 576 36.63 4.56 -75.56
CA LEU A 576 36.90 5.66 -74.64
C LEU A 576 35.99 5.61 -73.41
N ASN A 577 36.49 6.17 -72.31
CA ASN A 577 35.73 6.38 -71.07
C ASN A 577 34.74 7.57 -71.18
N GLN A 578 33.96 7.64 -72.27
CA GLN A 578 32.99 8.70 -72.55
C GLN A 578 31.94 8.25 -73.59
N GLU A 579 30.81 8.96 -73.69
CA GLU A 579 29.72 8.57 -74.61
C GLU A 579 30.00 8.91 -76.09
N GLU A 580 30.82 9.93 -76.37
CA GLU A 580 31.04 10.44 -77.72
C GLU A 580 32.42 10.03 -78.27
N ASP A 581 32.51 9.87 -79.58
CA ASP A 581 33.78 9.60 -80.26
C ASP A 581 34.75 10.78 -80.09
N GLY A 582 36.02 10.48 -79.78
CA GLY A 582 37.01 11.49 -79.40
C GLY A 582 38.44 11.05 -79.71
N LEU A 583 39.43 11.65 -79.07
CA LEU A 583 40.82 11.17 -79.09
C LEU A 583 41.12 10.58 -77.70
N CYS A 584 41.80 9.43 -77.63
CA CYS A 584 42.28 8.93 -76.34
C CYS A 584 43.48 9.74 -75.85
N ASP A 585 43.75 9.73 -74.54
CA ASP A 585 44.82 10.50 -73.90
C ASP A 585 46.18 10.34 -74.61
N SER A 586 46.51 9.12 -75.07
CA SER A 586 47.75 8.86 -75.82
C SER A 586 47.73 9.45 -77.23
N CYS A 587 46.58 9.47 -77.90
CA CYS A 587 46.43 10.05 -79.23
C CYS A 587 46.36 11.58 -79.19
N GLU A 588 45.77 12.14 -78.14
CA GLU A 588 45.74 13.58 -77.87
C GLU A 588 47.15 14.10 -77.54
N ALA A 589 47.86 13.44 -76.61
CA ALA A 589 49.25 13.76 -76.30
C ALA A 589 50.21 13.64 -77.51
N TYR A 590 49.95 12.69 -78.42
CA TYR A 590 50.72 12.59 -79.66
C TYR A 590 50.43 13.75 -80.63
N ILE A 591 49.18 14.22 -80.70
CA ILE A 591 48.79 15.34 -81.57
C ILE A 591 49.33 16.66 -81.01
N ASP A 592 49.29 16.85 -79.68
CA ASP A 592 49.84 18.03 -79.02
C ASP A 592 51.37 18.11 -79.04
N ALA A 593 52.05 16.98 -79.27
CA ALA A 593 53.50 16.89 -79.42
C ALA A 593 54.01 17.11 -80.87
N GLN A 594 53.11 17.31 -81.85
CA GLN A 594 53.43 17.72 -83.23
C GLN A 594 53.33 19.23 -83.40
#